data_AF-A0A242MWD7-F1
#
_entry.id   AF-A0A242MWD7-F1
#
_cell.length_a   1.000
_cell.length_b   1.000
_cell.length_c   1.000
_cell.angle_alpha   90.00
_cell.angle_beta   90.00
_cell.angle_gamma   90.00
#
_symmetry.space_group_name_H-M   'P 1'
#
loop_
_entity.id
_entity.type
_entity.pdbx_description
1 polymer ?
#
loop_
_entity_poly.entity_id
_entity_poly.type
_entity_poly.pdbx_seq_one_letter_code
_entity_poly.pdbx_strand_id
1 'polypeptide(L)' 'MTTYDDHKVWQDVYRPVTSAGPVYLKLTVIDDVLIVSFKEL' A
#
# COMPACT_ATOMS: atom_id res chain seq x y z
N MET A 1 -6.44 0.37 -5.15
CA MET A 1 -7.40 -0.64 -4.67
C MET A 1 -8.06 -0.08 -3.42
N THR A 2 -9.38 -0.01 -3.37
CA THR A 2 -10.14 0.39 -2.17
C THR A 2 -10.46 -0.86 -1.34
N THR A 3 -10.76 -0.69 -0.06
CA THR A 3 -11.29 -1.78 0.77
C THR A 3 -12.82 -1.65 0.89
N TYR A 4 -13.50 -2.72 1.27
CA TYR A 4 -14.94 -2.65 1.56
C TYR A 4 -15.23 -1.70 2.72
N ASP A 5 -14.35 -1.70 3.73
CA ASP A 5 -14.49 -0.89 4.94
C ASP A 5 -14.26 0.61 4.70
N ASP A 6 -13.46 0.97 3.69
CA ASP A 6 -13.29 2.36 3.27
C ASP A 6 -13.13 2.50 1.76
N HIS A 7 -14.27 2.76 1.10
CA HIS A 7 -14.37 2.90 -0.34
C HIS A 7 -13.87 4.27 -0.86
N LYS A 8 -13.57 5.23 0.03
CA LYS A 8 -13.10 6.57 -0.35
C LYS A 8 -11.58 6.66 -0.38
N VAL A 9 -10.91 5.75 0.31
CA VAL A 9 -9.45 5.71 0.40
C VAL A 9 -8.87 4.80 -0.68
N TRP A 10 -8.05 5.38 -1.55
CA TRP A 10 -7.32 4.64 -2.57
C TRP A 10 -5.98 4.16 -2.01
N GLN A 11 -5.74 2.85 -2.10
CA GLN A 11 -4.44 2.27 -1.78
C GLN A 11 -3.69 1.91 -3.07
N ASP A 12 -2.52 2.50 -3.29
CA ASP A 12 -1.67 2.12 -4.41
C ASP A 12 -0.81 0.92 -4.01
N VAL A 13 -0.84 -0.12 -4.84
CA VAL A 13 -0.13 -1.37 -4.56
C VAL A 13 0.99 -1.55 -5.57
N TYR A 14 2.21 -1.68 -5.07
CA TYR A 14 3.41 -1.87 -5.87
C TYR A 14 4.10 -3.18 -5.50
N ARG A 15 4.81 -3.77 -6.47
CA ARG A 15 5.68 -4.93 -6.26
C ARG A 15 7.09 -4.69 -6.80
N PRO A 16 7.87 -3.76 -6.22
CA PRO A 16 9.25 -3.55 -6.65
C PRO A 16 10.12 -4.76 -6.30
N VAL A 17 11.14 -4.99 -7.13
CA VAL A 17 12.24 -5.90 -6.82
C VAL A 17 13.32 -5.08 -6.11
N THR A 18 13.62 -5.45 -4.86
CA THR A 18 14.67 -4.82 -4.05
C THR A 18 15.85 -5.77 -3.90
N SER A 19 16.96 -5.30 -3.32
CA SER A 19 18.09 -6.17 -2.95
C SER A 19 17.70 -7.28 -1.96
N ALA A 20 16.63 -7.09 -1.17
CA ALA A 20 16.09 -8.07 -0.25
C ALA A 20 15.03 -9.00 -0.89
N GLY A 21 14.74 -8.84 -2.19
CA GLY A 21 13.72 -9.60 -2.92
C GLY A 21 12.49 -8.77 -3.31
N PRO A 22 11.49 -9.40 -3.95
CA PRO A 22 10.24 -8.74 -4.34
C PRO A 22 9.34 -8.54 -3.13
N VAL A 23 8.82 -7.32 -2.96
CA VAL A 23 8.00 -6.96 -1.79
C VAL A 23 6.69 -6.33 -2.25
N TYR A 24 5.58 -6.65 -1.59
CA TYR A 24 4.30 -5.98 -1.83
C TYR A 24 4.14 -4.77 -0.90
N LEU A 25 4.22 -3.58 -1.48
CA LEU A 25 4.01 -2.30 -0.80
C LEU A 25 2.60 -1.81 -1.07
N LYS A 26 1.93 -1.33 -0.02
CA LYS A 26 0.68 -0.58 -0.12
C LYS A 26 0.92 0.83 0.40
N LEU A 27 0.63 1.82 -0.43
CA LEU A 27 0.73 3.24 -0.12
C LEU A 27 -0.66 3.82 0.02
N THR A 28 -0.85 4.68 1.01
CA THR A 28 -2.13 5.33 1.27
C THR A 28 -1.87 6.73 1.79
N VAL A 29 -2.53 7.73 1.21
CA VAL A 29 -2.42 9.13 1.66
C VAL A 29 -3.72 9.49 2.38
N ILE A 30 -3.62 9.86 3.65
CA ILE A 30 -4.75 10.32 4.47
C ILE A 30 -4.31 11.57 5.19
N ASP A 31 -5.11 12.64 5.13
CA ASP A 31 -4.85 13.91 5.80
C ASP A 31 -3.40 14.43 5.60
N ASP A 32 -2.95 14.41 4.33
CA ASP A 32 -1.59 14.79 3.89
C ASP A 32 -0.44 13.94 4.48
N VAL A 33 -0.74 12.81 5.13
CA VAL A 33 0.25 11.86 5.65
C VAL A 33 0.33 10.62 4.74
N LEU A 34 1.56 10.22 4.39
CA LEU A 34 1.83 8.98 3.67
C LEU A 34 1.96 7.80 4.64
N ILE A 35 1.02 6.87 4.56
CA ILE A 35 1.05 5.59 5.26
C ILE A 35 1.64 4.53 4.32
N VAL A 36 2.67 3.82 4.80
CA VAL A 36 3.32 2.72 4.08
C VAL A 36 3.07 1.42 4.84
N SER A 37 2.50 0.43 4.16
CA SER A 37 2.26 -0.90 4.75
C SER A 37 2.70 -2.03 3.82
N PHE A 38 2.96 -3.19 4.40
CA PHE A 38 3.36 -4.40 3.68
C PHE A 38 2.18 -5.37 3.63
N LYS A 39 2.00 -6.06 2.50
CA LYS A 39 1.04 -7.17 2.45
C LYS A 39 1.62 -8.36 3.23
N GLU A 40 0.87 -8.87 4.20
CA GLU A 40 1.22 -10.13 4.87
C GLU A 40 1.19 -11.29 3.85
N LEU A 41 2.13 -12.23 4.02
CA LEU A 41 2.32 -13.41 3.16
C LEU A 41 1.14 -14.38 3.27
#